data_AF-A0A519SQL4-F1
#
_entry.id   AF-A0A519SQL4-F1
#
_cell.length_a   1.000
_cell.length_b   1.000
_cell.length_c   1.000
_cell.angle_alpha   90.00
_cell.angle_beta   90.00
_cell.angle_gamma   90.00
#
_symmetry.space_group_name_H-M   'P 1'
#
loop_
_entity.id
_entity.type
_entity.pdbx_description
1 polymer ?
#
loop_
_entity_poly.entity_id
_entity_poly.type
_entity_poly.pdbx_seq_one_letter_code
_entity_poly.pdbx_strand_id
1 'polypeptide(L)'
;MYVTKKPLDEYAEYQFKYLDKYCSHEKLIEYKKNFNIWAEQIKSKRLDYKSNFNDYLCVYNTYFKFCNSVIEKRLKIKLERVRDFEEFISLESTNNGGRQYIDPEIIDKPTQCYGYDYSRYYTVMMASELSTFKIPIRPGKAIKIQQLKFPLKYGTYNVGVMSKNTESTKIFNYNPLRWYTHYDLNFAYENREQYEFTFELQNKHSFNAYVYEEKDLVYGCSIFGDWFKYLTKETEKFPENKLVKHVMKSTHGTLESSKKIYMKEEDINDESDYLYLPLVLKSHTAAKYISMKTENGVEIWVDPTDPYKYPLARMKSYLIAYARCFLSRMLVKRDLVPYVLRIHTDGIAFDREVEFPATFSYHNRNEYYPIPEAKSTGLLTWSSVSNNDVYEARREEKKKGCLGY
;
A
#
# COMPACT_ATOMS: atom_id res chain seq x y z
N MET A 1 -30.51 -8.86 6.42
CA MET A 1 -30.97 -7.78 5.51
C MET A 1 -31.51 -6.65 6.38
N TYR A 2 -30.74 -5.57 6.54
CA TYR A 2 -31.29 -4.31 7.04
C TYR A 2 -30.83 -3.22 6.06
N VAL A 3 -31.77 -2.83 5.20
CA VAL A 3 -31.68 -1.65 4.35
C VAL A 3 -32.25 -0.52 5.17
N THR A 4 -31.40 0.26 5.83
CA THR A 4 -31.83 1.55 6.37
C THR A 4 -31.83 2.56 5.23
N LYS A 5 -33.03 2.92 4.76
CA LYS A 5 -33.26 4.09 3.92
C LYS A 5 -32.86 5.32 4.74
N LYS A 6 -31.67 5.86 4.50
CA LYS A 6 -31.33 7.24 4.90
C LYS A 6 -31.72 8.22 3.78
N PRO A 7 -32.15 9.45 4.11
CA PRO A 7 -32.63 10.42 3.13
C PRO A 7 -31.54 10.76 2.10
N LEU A 8 -31.93 10.96 0.84
CA LEU A 8 -31.03 11.22 -0.29
C LEU A 8 -30.22 12.53 -0.16
N ASP A 9 -30.60 13.45 0.70
CA ASP A 9 -30.03 14.80 0.74
C ASP A 9 -28.76 14.92 1.61
N GLU A 10 -28.57 14.04 2.60
CA GLU A 10 -27.31 13.93 3.37
C GLU A 10 -26.20 13.20 2.59
N TYR A 11 -26.55 12.54 1.47
CA TYR A 11 -25.59 11.74 0.71
C TYR A 11 -24.58 12.59 -0.05
N ALA A 12 -24.94 13.79 -0.50
CA ALA A 12 -24.06 14.62 -1.32
C ALA A 12 -22.75 15.04 -0.59
N GLU A 13 -22.79 15.17 0.74
CA GLU A 13 -21.63 15.55 1.55
C GLU A 13 -20.65 14.40 1.85
N TYR A 14 -21.01 13.14 1.58
CA TYR A 14 -20.16 11.98 1.89
C TYR A 14 -19.65 11.22 0.65
N GLN A 15 -20.08 11.61 -0.55
CA GLN A 15 -19.87 10.77 -1.75
C GLN A 15 -18.42 10.74 -2.27
N PHE A 16 -17.59 11.73 -1.95
CA PHE A 16 -16.24 11.81 -2.49
C PHE A 16 -15.25 12.35 -1.46
N LYS A 17 -14.15 11.62 -1.21
CA LYS A 17 -13.20 11.83 -0.11
C LYS A 17 -12.29 13.07 -0.29
N TYR A 18 -12.60 13.93 -1.25
CA TYR A 18 -11.85 15.13 -1.57
C TYR A 18 -12.28 16.37 -0.75
N LEU A 19 -13.31 16.22 0.08
CA LEU A 19 -13.98 17.30 0.80
C LEU A 19 -13.17 17.89 1.97
N ASP A 20 -12.18 17.19 2.51
CA ASP A 20 -11.31 17.71 3.58
C ASP A 20 -10.55 19.00 3.18
N LYS A 21 -10.45 19.31 1.88
CA LYS A 21 -9.86 20.56 1.36
C LYS A 21 -10.88 21.67 1.10
N TYR A 22 -12.17 21.34 1.11
CA TYR A 22 -13.26 22.24 0.74
C TYR A 22 -14.17 22.45 1.95
N CYS A 23 -13.62 23.10 2.96
CA CYS A 23 -14.21 23.34 4.28
C CYS A 23 -15.11 24.58 4.35
N SER A 24 -15.38 25.26 3.23
CA SER A 24 -16.31 26.39 3.13
C SER A 24 -17.33 26.15 2.03
N HIS A 25 -18.48 26.81 2.10
CA HIS A 25 -19.53 26.67 1.09
C HIS A 25 -19.04 27.03 -0.33
N GLU A 26 -18.25 28.09 -0.45
CA GLU A 26 -17.66 28.55 -1.72
C GLU A 26 -16.70 27.49 -2.30
N LYS A 27 -15.87 26.90 -1.41
CA LYS A 27 -14.97 25.82 -1.78
C LYS A 27 -15.73 24.57 -2.22
N LEU A 28 -16.87 24.25 -1.59
CA LEU A 28 -17.74 23.13 -2.02
C LEU A 28 -18.35 23.39 -3.41
N ILE A 29 -18.74 24.63 -3.71
CA ILE A 29 -19.20 25.03 -5.04
C ILE A 29 -18.06 24.86 -6.06
N GLU A 30 -16.86 25.32 -5.74
CA GLU A 30 -15.67 25.16 -6.60
C GLU A 30 -15.36 23.69 -6.84
N TYR A 31 -15.40 22.86 -5.79
CA TYR A 31 -15.23 21.43 -5.90
C TYR A 31 -16.24 20.81 -6.84
N LYS A 32 -17.54 21.12 -6.69
CA LYS A 32 -18.60 20.61 -7.57
C LYS A 32 -18.34 20.97 -9.04
N LYS A 33 -17.90 22.21 -9.30
CA LYS A 33 -17.53 22.67 -10.65
C LYS A 33 -16.34 21.87 -11.19
N ASN A 34 -15.27 21.77 -10.43
CA ASN A 34 -14.06 21.03 -10.81
C ASN A 34 -14.33 19.54 -11.01
N PHE A 35 -15.12 18.91 -10.12
CA PHE A 35 -15.56 17.53 -10.22
C PHE A 35 -16.31 17.27 -11.53
N ASN A 36 -17.26 18.15 -11.89
CA ASN A 36 -18.01 18.02 -13.13
C ASN A 36 -17.09 18.10 -14.35
N ILE A 37 -16.14 19.03 -14.37
CA ILE A 37 -15.13 19.16 -15.43
C ILE A 37 -14.29 17.88 -15.52
N TRP A 38 -13.73 17.43 -14.40
CA TRP A 38 -12.89 16.24 -14.36
C TRP A 38 -13.63 14.98 -14.78
N ALA A 39 -14.89 14.83 -14.37
CA ALA A 39 -15.70 13.68 -14.74
C ALA A 39 -16.01 13.65 -16.23
N GLU A 40 -16.33 14.79 -16.86
CA GLU A 40 -16.57 14.85 -18.31
C GLU A 40 -15.29 14.60 -19.11
N GLN A 41 -14.14 15.11 -18.67
CA GLN A 41 -12.85 14.90 -19.35
C GLN A 41 -12.52 13.42 -19.56
N ILE A 42 -12.79 12.59 -18.55
CA ILE A 42 -12.40 11.16 -18.52
C ILE A 42 -13.57 10.23 -18.84
N LYS A 43 -14.74 10.80 -19.17
CA LYS A 43 -15.96 10.05 -19.43
C LYS A 43 -15.79 9.17 -20.65
N SER A 44 -15.92 7.87 -20.45
CA SER A 44 -15.88 6.88 -21.52
C SER A 44 -16.80 5.71 -21.19
N LYS A 45 -16.99 4.79 -22.14
CA LYS A 45 -17.72 3.54 -21.87
C LYS A 45 -17.12 2.74 -20.69
N ARG A 46 -15.85 2.98 -20.35
CA ARG A 46 -15.12 2.23 -19.33
C ARG A 46 -14.93 3.00 -18.02
N LEU A 47 -14.92 4.33 -18.05
CA LEU A 47 -14.73 5.19 -16.88
C LEU A 47 -15.83 6.26 -16.86
N ASP A 48 -16.73 6.19 -15.88
CA ASP A 48 -17.79 7.18 -15.67
C ASP A 48 -17.90 7.44 -14.17
N TYR A 49 -17.33 8.55 -13.72
CA TYR A 49 -17.30 8.87 -12.28
C TYR A 49 -18.68 9.29 -11.76
N LYS A 50 -19.49 9.95 -12.60
CA LYS A 50 -20.82 10.45 -12.24
C LYS A 50 -21.85 9.33 -12.11
N SER A 51 -21.68 8.24 -12.84
CA SER A 51 -22.57 7.07 -12.71
C SER A 51 -22.31 6.25 -11.44
N ASN A 52 -21.29 6.59 -10.65
CA ASN A 52 -20.91 5.84 -9.45
C ASN A 52 -21.35 6.58 -8.19
N PHE A 53 -21.71 5.78 -7.18
CA PHE A 53 -22.20 6.31 -5.92
C PHE A 53 -21.10 6.95 -5.05
N ASN A 54 -19.87 6.45 -5.11
CA ASN A 54 -18.74 7.01 -4.38
C ASN A 54 -17.39 6.65 -5.04
N ASP A 55 -16.32 7.28 -4.57
CA ASP A 55 -14.93 7.04 -5.02
C ASP A 55 -14.57 5.55 -5.03
N TYR A 56 -14.85 4.87 -3.92
CA TYR A 56 -14.51 3.46 -3.74
C TYR A 56 -15.16 2.57 -4.80
N LEU A 57 -16.45 2.78 -5.06
CA LEU A 57 -17.19 2.04 -6.07
C LEU A 57 -16.71 2.38 -7.47
N CYS A 58 -16.32 3.63 -7.73
CA CYS A 58 -15.74 4.01 -9.01
C CYS A 58 -14.40 3.30 -9.28
N VAL A 59 -13.52 3.26 -8.27
CA VAL A 59 -12.25 2.52 -8.34
C VAL A 59 -12.51 1.03 -8.64
N TYR A 60 -13.39 0.40 -7.86
CA TYR A 60 -13.73 -1.01 -8.04
C TYR A 60 -14.36 -1.29 -9.40
N ASN A 61 -15.33 -0.48 -9.84
CA ASN A 61 -16.00 -0.68 -11.12
C ASN A 61 -15.06 -0.47 -12.30
N THR A 62 -14.10 0.44 -12.19
CA THR A 62 -13.05 0.62 -13.21
C THR A 62 -12.16 -0.62 -13.27
N TYR A 63 -11.69 -1.11 -12.12
CA TYR A 63 -11.00 -2.40 -12.06
C TYR A 63 -11.84 -3.52 -12.68
N PHE A 64 -13.10 -3.64 -12.30
CA PHE A 64 -13.97 -4.72 -12.76
C PHE A 64 -14.14 -4.70 -14.29
N LYS A 65 -14.41 -3.53 -14.88
CA LYS A 65 -14.57 -3.38 -16.33
C LYS A 65 -13.30 -3.72 -17.12
N PHE A 66 -12.13 -3.29 -16.64
CA PHE A 66 -10.87 -3.51 -17.36
C PHE A 66 -10.23 -4.86 -17.07
N CYS A 67 -10.19 -5.27 -15.81
CA CYS A 67 -9.40 -6.39 -15.34
C CYS A 67 -10.22 -7.69 -15.21
N ASN A 68 -11.51 -7.62 -14.83
CA ASN A 68 -12.28 -8.86 -14.63
C ASN A 68 -12.47 -9.62 -15.95
N SER A 69 -12.74 -8.89 -17.04
CA SER A 69 -12.82 -9.49 -18.38
C SER A 69 -11.50 -10.13 -18.82
N VAL A 70 -10.37 -9.52 -18.48
CA VAL A 70 -9.03 -10.08 -18.70
C VAL A 70 -8.84 -11.37 -17.91
N ILE A 71 -9.17 -11.37 -16.62
CA ILE A 71 -9.05 -12.53 -15.72
C ILE A 71 -9.90 -13.70 -16.24
N GLU A 72 -11.18 -13.46 -16.51
CA GLU A 72 -12.13 -14.53 -16.88
C GLU A 72 -11.91 -15.02 -18.32
N LYS A 73 -11.79 -14.10 -19.29
CA LYS A 73 -11.82 -14.46 -20.71
C LYS A 73 -10.43 -14.72 -21.28
N ARG A 74 -9.45 -13.90 -20.92
CA ARG A 74 -8.08 -13.99 -21.47
C ARG A 74 -7.22 -14.96 -20.67
N LEU A 75 -7.18 -14.78 -19.35
CA LEU A 75 -6.32 -15.59 -18.47
C LEU A 75 -6.99 -16.89 -18.04
N LYS A 76 -8.32 -16.97 -18.11
CA LYS A 76 -9.13 -18.13 -17.65
C LYS A 76 -8.80 -18.50 -16.20
N ILE A 77 -8.55 -17.48 -15.37
CA ILE A 77 -8.20 -17.62 -13.97
C ILE A 77 -9.47 -17.52 -13.12
N LYS A 78 -9.60 -18.43 -12.16
CA LYS A 78 -10.57 -18.31 -11.07
C LYS A 78 -9.84 -17.77 -9.84
N LEU A 79 -10.12 -16.52 -9.47
CA LEU A 79 -9.57 -15.92 -8.26
C LEU A 79 -10.30 -16.47 -7.03
N GLU A 80 -9.55 -17.02 -6.08
CA GLU A 80 -10.09 -17.54 -4.84
C GLU A 80 -9.96 -16.51 -3.70
N ARG A 81 -10.88 -16.53 -2.74
CA ARG A 81 -10.79 -15.64 -1.56
C ARG A 81 -9.83 -16.22 -0.52
N VAL A 82 -9.34 -15.38 0.37
CA VAL A 82 -8.70 -15.82 1.61
C VAL A 82 -9.81 -16.31 2.53
N ARG A 83 -9.71 -17.57 2.97
CA ARG A 83 -10.67 -18.19 3.89
C ARG A 83 -10.03 -18.98 5.03
N ASP A 84 -8.72 -19.17 4.93
CA ASP A 84 -7.91 -19.94 5.84
C ASP A 84 -7.34 -19.00 6.90
N PHE A 85 -7.44 -19.39 8.17
CA PHE A 85 -7.00 -18.57 9.29
C PHE A 85 -5.50 -18.33 9.23
N GLU A 86 -4.71 -19.38 8.94
CA GLU A 86 -3.26 -19.31 8.83
C GLU A 86 -2.82 -18.39 7.69
N GLU A 87 -3.54 -18.41 6.56
CA GLU A 87 -3.33 -17.45 5.49
C GLU A 87 -3.57 -16.02 5.94
N PHE A 88 -4.71 -15.77 6.59
CA PHE A 88 -5.05 -14.44 7.12
C PHE A 88 -3.99 -13.94 8.10
N ILE A 89 -3.59 -14.76 9.07
CA ILE A 89 -2.53 -14.41 10.03
C ILE A 89 -1.21 -14.18 9.32
N SER A 90 -0.84 -14.99 8.33
CA SER A 90 0.39 -14.76 7.57
C SER A 90 0.40 -13.40 6.86
N LEU A 91 -0.73 -12.96 6.29
CA LEU A 91 -0.83 -11.68 5.59
C LEU A 91 -0.78 -10.49 6.57
N GLU A 92 -1.55 -10.57 7.66
CA GLU A 92 -1.62 -9.49 8.66
C GLU A 92 -0.38 -9.43 9.57
N SER A 93 0.41 -10.50 9.68
CA SER A 93 1.65 -10.53 10.47
C SER A 93 2.82 -9.82 9.80
N THR A 94 2.78 -9.65 8.48
CA THR A 94 3.84 -8.93 7.74
C THR A 94 3.73 -7.42 7.92
N ASN A 95 4.83 -6.71 7.69
CA ASN A 95 4.75 -5.25 7.61
C ASN A 95 4.01 -4.83 6.33
N ASN A 96 2.77 -4.37 6.49
CA ASN A 96 1.90 -3.90 5.40
C ASN A 96 2.04 -2.39 5.12
N GLY A 97 3.03 -1.72 5.73
CA GLY A 97 3.38 -0.33 5.49
C GLY A 97 4.48 -0.16 4.45
N GLY A 98 4.49 1.00 3.79
CA GLY A 98 5.58 1.40 2.90
C GLY A 98 6.90 1.59 3.67
N ARG A 99 8.00 1.82 2.94
CA ARG A 99 9.31 2.00 3.57
C ARG A 99 9.33 3.28 4.41
N GLN A 100 9.78 3.19 5.66
CA GLN A 100 9.99 4.37 6.50
C GLN A 100 11.38 4.33 7.09
N TYR A 101 12.10 5.43 6.99
CA TYR A 101 13.41 5.68 7.59
C TYR A 101 13.61 7.18 7.74
N ILE A 102 14.24 7.62 8.81
CA ILE A 102 14.78 8.97 8.95
C ILE A 102 16.10 8.85 9.71
N ASP A 103 17.09 9.59 9.27
CA ASP A 103 18.34 9.74 10.00
C ASP A 103 18.06 10.44 11.34
N PRO A 104 18.35 9.81 12.48
CA PRO A 104 18.16 10.45 13.79
C PRO A 104 18.94 11.76 13.94
N GLU A 105 20.04 11.94 13.22
CA GLU A 105 20.89 13.12 13.34
C GLU A 105 20.23 14.40 12.80
N ILE A 106 19.26 14.28 11.90
CA ILE A 106 18.57 15.42 11.27
C ILE A 106 17.27 15.81 11.98
N ILE A 107 16.82 15.02 12.96
CA ILE A 107 15.58 15.31 13.70
C ILE A 107 15.77 16.61 14.48
N ASP A 108 14.79 17.50 14.34
CA ASP A 108 14.74 18.83 14.95
C ASP A 108 15.93 19.74 14.62
N LYS A 109 16.64 19.46 13.51
CA LYS A 109 17.76 20.28 13.02
C LYS A 109 17.54 20.75 11.58
N PRO A 110 17.78 22.04 11.29
CA PRO A 110 17.80 22.53 9.91
C PRO A 110 18.85 21.78 9.09
N THR A 111 18.41 21.08 8.06
CA THR A 111 19.24 20.23 7.23
C THR A 111 18.97 20.51 5.76
N GLN A 112 20.02 20.69 4.95
CA GLN A 112 19.86 20.77 3.50
C GLN A 112 19.46 19.39 2.97
N CYS A 113 18.33 19.32 2.29
CA CYS A 113 17.75 18.09 1.75
C CYS A 113 17.52 18.21 0.25
N TYR A 114 17.69 17.09 -0.45
CA TYR A 114 17.36 16.94 -1.88
C TYR A 114 16.35 15.80 -2.02
N GLY A 115 15.10 16.17 -2.23
CA GLY A 115 13.94 15.28 -2.20
C GLY A 115 13.52 14.78 -3.57
N TYR A 116 13.12 13.52 -3.63
CA TYR A 116 12.68 12.81 -4.84
C TYR A 116 11.47 11.93 -4.52
N ASP A 117 10.54 11.79 -5.47
CA ASP A 117 9.32 10.99 -5.30
C ASP A 117 9.05 10.14 -6.55
N TYR A 118 8.67 8.88 -6.37
CA TYR A 118 8.28 8.05 -7.50
C TYR A 118 6.85 8.37 -7.97
N SER A 119 6.72 8.73 -9.26
CA SER A 119 5.41 8.93 -9.85
C SER A 119 4.64 7.61 -9.96
N ARG A 120 3.51 7.50 -9.24
CA ARG A 120 2.54 6.38 -9.30
C ARG A 120 3.12 5.04 -8.84
N TYR A 121 3.96 5.07 -7.79
CA TYR A 121 4.79 3.96 -7.35
C TYR A 121 4.11 2.59 -7.32
N TYR A 122 3.13 2.41 -6.42
CA TYR A 122 2.46 1.12 -6.28
C TYR A 122 1.71 0.68 -7.54
N THR A 123 1.20 1.64 -8.33
CA THR A 123 0.54 1.32 -9.60
C THR A 123 1.53 0.76 -10.62
N VAL A 124 2.72 1.36 -10.73
CA VAL A 124 3.79 0.87 -11.60
C VAL A 124 4.25 -0.51 -11.14
N MET A 125 4.50 -0.69 -9.84
CA MET A 125 4.89 -1.98 -9.25
C MET A 125 3.82 -3.07 -9.46
N MET A 126 2.54 -2.71 -9.47
CA MET A 126 1.45 -3.67 -9.65
C MET A 126 1.24 -4.06 -11.12
N ALA A 127 1.37 -3.12 -12.05
CA ALA A 127 0.73 -3.24 -13.36
C ALA A 127 1.65 -3.00 -14.57
N SER A 128 2.83 -2.42 -14.37
CA SER A 128 3.76 -2.15 -15.46
C SER A 128 4.45 -3.42 -15.95
N GLU A 129 4.78 -3.47 -17.23
CA GLU A 129 5.53 -4.57 -17.85
C GLU A 129 6.98 -4.68 -17.33
N LEU A 130 7.52 -3.61 -16.73
CA LEU A 130 8.81 -3.66 -16.02
C LEU A 130 8.74 -4.40 -14.68
N SER A 131 7.54 -4.57 -14.14
CA SER A 131 7.37 -5.20 -12.84
C SER A 131 7.33 -6.72 -12.97
N THR A 132 8.16 -7.39 -12.18
CA THR A 132 8.13 -8.85 -12.03
C THR A 132 7.23 -9.29 -10.88
N PHE A 133 6.41 -8.38 -10.33
CA PHE A 133 5.49 -8.68 -9.25
C PHE A 133 4.48 -9.75 -9.66
N LYS A 134 4.37 -10.79 -8.84
CA LYS A 134 3.37 -11.86 -8.97
C LYS A 134 2.31 -11.77 -7.89
N ILE A 135 1.13 -12.30 -8.18
CA ILE A 135 -0.03 -12.33 -7.30
C ILE A 135 -0.44 -13.78 -7.11
N PRO A 136 -0.54 -14.29 -5.87
CA PRO A 136 -1.13 -15.59 -5.65
C PRO A 136 -2.64 -15.54 -5.90
N ILE A 137 -3.13 -16.48 -6.72
CA ILE A 137 -4.54 -16.55 -7.14
C ILE A 137 -5.34 -17.65 -6.42
N ARG A 138 -4.64 -18.54 -5.72
CA ARG A 138 -5.20 -19.62 -4.89
C ARG A 138 -4.59 -19.62 -3.49
N PRO A 139 -5.24 -20.28 -2.50
CA PRO A 139 -4.65 -20.50 -1.18
C PRO A 139 -3.31 -21.21 -1.27
N GLY A 140 -2.41 -20.83 -0.38
CA GLY A 140 -1.14 -21.51 -0.17
C GLY A 140 -1.26 -22.64 0.86
N LYS A 141 -0.15 -22.96 1.51
CA LYS A 141 -0.09 -23.95 2.59
C LYS A 141 0.75 -23.45 3.74
N ALA A 142 0.20 -23.53 4.95
CA ALA A 142 0.96 -23.44 6.18
C ALA A 142 1.86 -24.68 6.32
N ILE A 143 3.16 -24.48 6.50
CA ILE A 143 4.14 -25.55 6.64
C ILE A 143 5.13 -25.26 7.78
N LYS A 144 5.72 -26.33 8.31
CA LYS A 144 6.84 -26.26 9.23
C LYS A 144 8.12 -26.63 8.48
N ILE A 145 8.98 -25.66 8.23
CA ILE A 145 10.33 -25.90 7.68
C ILE A 145 11.35 -26.04 8.81
N GLN A 146 12.42 -26.80 8.56
CA GLN A 146 13.52 -27.02 9.51
C GLN A 146 14.73 -26.13 9.23
N GLN A 147 14.85 -25.64 7.99
CA GLN A 147 15.98 -24.82 7.54
C GLN A 147 15.53 -23.88 6.42
N LEU A 148 16.16 -22.70 6.36
CA LEU A 148 16.00 -21.76 5.26
C LEU A 148 16.86 -22.20 4.08
N LYS A 149 16.25 -22.30 2.89
CA LYS A 149 16.94 -22.58 1.63
C LYS A 149 16.69 -21.43 0.67
N PHE A 150 17.70 -20.60 0.46
CA PHE A 150 17.63 -19.44 -0.44
C PHE A 150 17.94 -19.86 -1.89
N PRO A 151 17.31 -19.23 -2.90
CA PRO A 151 16.21 -18.27 -2.77
C PRO A 151 14.92 -18.95 -2.26
N LEU A 152 14.21 -18.25 -1.37
CA LEU A 152 12.95 -18.75 -0.80
C LEU A 152 11.83 -18.75 -1.85
N LYS A 153 10.97 -19.76 -1.76
CA LYS A 153 9.73 -19.84 -2.54
C LYS A 153 8.78 -18.70 -2.18
N TYR A 154 7.86 -18.38 -3.08
CA TYR A 154 6.85 -17.35 -2.87
C TYR A 154 6.01 -17.63 -1.62
N GLY A 155 6.08 -16.75 -0.64
CA GLY A 155 5.40 -16.96 0.65
C GLY A 155 5.84 -16.00 1.74
N THR A 156 5.38 -16.28 2.95
CA THR A 156 5.65 -15.55 4.18
C THR A 156 6.30 -16.49 5.21
N TYR A 157 7.32 -16.03 5.93
CA TYR A 157 8.16 -16.87 6.80
C TYR A 157 8.41 -16.18 8.14
N ASN A 158 8.40 -16.94 9.23
CA ASN A 158 8.71 -16.46 10.58
C ASN A 158 10.22 -16.60 10.83
N VAL A 159 10.96 -15.52 10.63
CA VAL A 159 12.42 -15.47 10.65
C VAL A 159 12.86 -14.22 11.41
N GLY A 160 13.68 -14.39 12.45
CA GLY A 160 14.42 -13.28 13.04
C GLY A 160 15.48 -12.81 12.06
N VAL A 161 15.41 -11.54 11.65
CA VAL A 161 16.44 -10.91 10.80
C VAL A 161 17.17 -9.89 11.65
N MET A 162 18.51 -9.94 11.62
CA MET A 162 19.38 -9.02 12.36
C MET A 162 20.51 -8.56 11.45
N SER A 163 21.09 -7.41 11.76
CA SER A 163 22.28 -6.87 11.09
C SER A 163 23.20 -6.23 12.12
N LYS A 164 24.51 -6.36 11.91
CA LYS A 164 25.52 -5.57 12.64
C LYS A 164 25.81 -4.22 11.97
N ASN A 165 25.50 -4.09 10.69
CA ASN A 165 25.62 -2.85 9.94
C ASN A 165 24.41 -1.94 10.23
N THR A 166 24.66 -0.74 10.78
CA THR A 166 23.64 0.26 11.12
C THR A 166 22.89 0.80 9.89
N GLU A 167 23.56 0.86 8.74
CA GLU A 167 22.98 1.29 7.46
C GLU A 167 21.92 0.32 6.93
N SER A 168 21.89 -0.92 7.44
CA SER A 168 20.81 -1.87 7.12
C SER A 168 19.42 -1.30 7.41
N THR A 169 19.30 -0.42 8.41
CA THR A 169 18.04 0.24 8.77
C THR A 169 17.57 1.26 7.74
N LYS A 170 18.42 1.64 6.75
CA LYS A 170 18.08 2.46 5.57
C LYS A 170 17.48 1.64 4.44
N ILE A 171 17.87 0.37 4.31
CA ILE A 171 17.43 -0.50 3.20
C ILE A 171 16.51 -1.67 3.58
N PHE A 172 16.43 -2.05 4.85
CA PHE A 172 15.61 -3.17 5.33
C PHE A 172 14.62 -2.73 6.41
N ASN A 173 13.38 -3.23 6.31
CA ASN A 173 12.29 -2.86 7.20
C ASN A 173 12.02 -3.98 8.20
N TYR A 174 12.64 -3.89 9.38
CA TYR A 174 12.50 -4.90 10.43
C TYR A 174 11.05 -4.99 10.93
N ASN A 175 10.56 -6.21 11.09
CA ASN A 175 9.25 -6.51 11.61
C ASN A 175 9.35 -7.08 13.04
N PRO A 176 8.77 -6.42 14.06
CA PRO A 176 8.73 -6.93 15.43
C PRO A 176 8.10 -8.33 15.57
N LEU A 177 7.15 -8.67 14.70
CA LEU A 177 6.50 -9.99 14.67
C LEU A 177 7.37 -11.06 13.98
N ARG A 178 8.51 -10.67 13.39
CA ARG A 178 9.46 -11.54 12.69
C ARG A 178 8.84 -12.29 11.50
N TRP A 179 7.72 -11.82 10.96
CA TRP A 179 7.10 -12.38 9.76
C TRP A 179 7.48 -11.54 8.53
N TYR A 180 8.13 -12.16 7.56
CA TYR A 180 8.63 -11.49 6.36
C TYR A 180 8.18 -12.22 5.10
N THR A 181 7.97 -11.49 4.02
CA THR A 181 7.74 -12.14 2.73
C THR A 181 9.06 -12.66 2.16
N HIS A 182 8.98 -13.58 1.20
CA HIS A 182 10.15 -14.00 0.41
C HIS A 182 10.87 -12.83 -0.27
N TYR A 183 10.19 -11.74 -0.65
CA TYR A 183 10.84 -10.57 -1.23
C TYR A 183 11.80 -9.94 -0.23
N ASP A 184 11.34 -9.68 1.00
CA ASP A 184 12.16 -9.07 2.04
C ASP A 184 13.36 -9.96 2.38
N LEU A 185 13.12 -11.28 2.58
CA LEU A 185 14.17 -12.21 2.98
C LEU A 185 15.19 -12.49 1.87
N ASN A 186 14.73 -12.66 0.63
CA ASN A 186 15.65 -12.83 -0.51
C ASN A 186 16.47 -11.56 -0.73
N PHE A 187 15.88 -10.37 -0.58
CA PHE A 187 16.63 -9.11 -0.63
C PHE A 187 17.70 -9.04 0.47
N ALA A 188 17.36 -9.33 1.73
CA ALA A 188 18.35 -9.35 2.81
C ALA A 188 19.45 -10.38 2.55
N TYR A 189 19.11 -11.55 2.01
CA TYR A 189 20.07 -12.60 1.69
C TYR A 189 21.01 -12.21 0.54
N GLU A 190 20.48 -11.57 -0.51
CA GLU A 190 21.25 -11.00 -1.63
C GLU A 190 22.30 -10.00 -1.13
N ASN A 191 22.00 -9.27 -0.06
CA ASN A 191 22.82 -8.16 0.48
C ASN A 191 23.52 -8.49 1.81
N ARG A 192 23.55 -9.77 2.20
CA ARG A 192 23.97 -10.22 3.53
C ARG A 192 25.44 -9.94 3.86
N GLU A 193 26.31 -9.93 2.86
CA GLU A 193 27.74 -9.71 3.06
C GLU A 193 28.03 -8.23 3.28
N GLN A 194 27.47 -7.35 2.45
CA GLN A 194 27.65 -5.90 2.55
C GLN A 194 27.00 -5.30 3.81
N TYR A 195 25.83 -5.82 4.21
CA TYR A 195 25.07 -5.30 5.34
C TYR A 195 24.99 -6.29 6.50
N GLU A 196 25.83 -7.31 6.54
CA GLU A 196 25.96 -8.23 7.67
C GLU A 196 24.64 -8.84 8.17
N PHE A 197 23.72 -9.17 7.25
CA PHE A 197 22.43 -9.77 7.60
C PHE A 197 22.59 -11.21 8.09
N THR A 198 21.90 -11.55 9.16
CA THR A 198 21.78 -12.90 9.71
C THR A 198 20.32 -13.30 9.89
N PHE A 199 20.05 -14.60 9.83
CA PHE A 199 18.70 -15.17 9.80
C PHE A 199 18.54 -16.27 10.85
N GLU A 200 17.49 -16.16 11.66
CA GLU A 200 17.12 -17.15 12.68
C GLU A 200 15.69 -17.64 12.42
N LEU A 201 15.55 -18.87 11.93
CA LEU A 201 14.24 -19.48 11.73
C LEU A 201 13.53 -19.68 13.07
N GLN A 202 12.33 -19.13 13.19
CA GLN A 202 11.56 -19.20 14.43
C GLN A 202 10.67 -20.44 14.44
N ASN A 203 10.61 -21.13 15.58
CA ASN A 203 9.93 -22.43 15.69
C ASN A 203 8.80 -22.48 16.73
N LYS A 204 8.35 -21.34 17.25
CA LYS A 204 7.39 -21.27 18.35
C LYS A 204 5.94 -21.65 17.96
N HIS A 205 5.54 -21.39 16.72
CA HIS A 205 4.17 -21.63 16.25
C HIS A 205 4.01 -22.99 15.55
N SER A 206 2.77 -23.42 15.33
CA SER A 206 2.44 -24.67 14.61
C SER A 206 3.01 -24.70 13.17
N PHE A 207 3.12 -23.55 12.52
CA PHE A 207 3.80 -23.34 11.25
C PHE A 207 4.79 -22.19 11.36
N ASN A 208 5.82 -22.17 10.51
CA ASN A 208 6.79 -21.07 10.43
C ASN A 208 6.95 -20.55 8.99
N ALA A 209 6.17 -21.09 8.05
CA ALA A 209 6.07 -20.57 6.70
C ALA A 209 4.65 -20.79 6.14
N TYR A 210 4.18 -19.86 5.32
CA TYR A 210 2.99 -19.99 4.49
C TYR A 210 3.40 -19.79 3.03
N VAL A 211 3.32 -20.85 2.22
CA VAL A 211 3.95 -20.90 0.89
C VAL A 211 2.93 -21.14 -0.21
N TYR A 212 3.11 -20.46 -1.35
CA TYR A 212 2.31 -20.61 -2.56
C TYR A 212 3.06 -21.40 -3.63
N GLU A 213 2.33 -22.17 -4.42
CA GLU A 213 2.88 -22.90 -5.56
C GLU A 213 3.03 -21.99 -6.77
N GLU A 214 4.11 -22.18 -7.55
CA GLU A 214 4.43 -21.34 -8.71
C GLU A 214 3.30 -21.31 -9.76
N LYS A 215 2.62 -22.45 -9.96
CA LYS A 215 1.48 -22.57 -10.88
C LYS A 215 0.26 -21.72 -10.47
N ASP A 216 0.21 -21.29 -9.21
CA ASP A 216 -0.87 -20.50 -8.62
C ASP A 216 -0.45 -19.03 -8.46
N LEU A 217 0.59 -18.61 -9.17
CA LEU A 217 1.07 -17.23 -9.26
C LEU A 217 0.81 -16.66 -10.65
N VAL A 218 0.38 -15.40 -10.71
CA VAL A 218 0.21 -14.67 -11.97
C VAL A 218 0.92 -13.33 -11.90
N TYR A 219 1.56 -12.90 -12.99
CA TYR A 219 2.14 -11.55 -13.05
C TYR A 219 1.05 -10.48 -12.92
N GLY A 220 1.31 -9.47 -12.09
CA GLY A 220 0.39 -8.35 -11.91
C GLY A 220 0.10 -7.62 -13.22
N CYS A 221 1.12 -7.41 -14.06
CA CYS A 221 0.95 -6.81 -15.39
C CYS A 221 0.01 -7.60 -16.32
N SER A 222 -0.13 -8.91 -16.15
CA SER A 222 -1.06 -9.72 -16.94
C SER A 222 -2.53 -9.41 -16.63
N ILE A 223 -2.83 -9.05 -15.37
CA ILE A 223 -4.16 -8.64 -14.92
C ILE A 223 -4.38 -7.15 -15.19
N PHE A 224 -3.44 -6.31 -14.78
CA PHE A 224 -3.62 -4.85 -14.69
C PHE A 224 -3.02 -4.07 -15.86
N GLY A 225 -2.31 -4.70 -16.79
CA GLY A 225 -1.56 -4.01 -17.83
C GLY A 225 -2.42 -3.12 -18.73
N ASP A 226 -3.57 -3.62 -19.22
CA ASP A 226 -4.45 -2.83 -20.09
C ASP A 226 -5.13 -1.68 -19.35
N TRP A 227 -5.49 -1.92 -18.09
CA TRP A 227 -6.01 -0.90 -17.18
C TRP A 227 -4.98 0.20 -16.94
N PHE A 228 -3.73 -0.17 -16.66
CA PHE A 228 -2.64 0.76 -16.40
C PHE A 228 -2.28 1.58 -17.64
N LYS A 229 -2.21 0.94 -18.82
CA LYS A 229 -2.02 1.60 -20.12
C LYS A 229 -3.07 2.67 -20.36
N TYR A 230 -4.34 2.32 -20.15
CA TYR A 230 -5.45 3.24 -20.36
C TYR A 230 -5.36 4.45 -19.41
N LEU A 231 -5.24 4.21 -18.09
CA LEU A 231 -5.22 5.32 -17.13
C LEU A 231 -3.95 6.18 -17.24
N THR A 232 -2.84 5.60 -17.70
CA THR A 232 -1.61 6.38 -17.99
C THR A 232 -1.85 7.37 -19.12
N LYS A 233 -2.51 6.96 -20.21
CA LYS A 233 -2.88 7.87 -21.30
C LYS A 233 -3.84 8.97 -20.84
N GLU A 234 -4.84 8.63 -20.02
CA GLU A 234 -5.80 9.60 -19.50
C GLU A 234 -5.14 10.62 -18.56
N THR A 235 -4.17 10.19 -17.73
CA THR A 235 -3.42 11.10 -16.84
C THR A 235 -2.41 11.98 -17.59
N GLU A 236 -1.85 11.51 -18.70
CA GLU A 236 -1.00 12.32 -19.59
C GLU A 236 -1.83 13.37 -20.34
N LYS A 237 -3.02 12.98 -20.81
CA LYS A 237 -3.96 13.88 -21.47
C LYS A 237 -4.57 14.92 -20.52
N PHE A 238 -4.82 14.54 -19.26
CA PHE A 238 -5.44 15.39 -18.25
C PHE A 238 -4.61 15.40 -16.95
N PRO A 239 -3.44 16.06 -16.95
CA PRO A 239 -2.52 16.03 -15.81
C PRO A 239 -3.10 16.65 -14.54
N GLU A 240 -4.05 17.59 -14.62
CA GLU A 240 -4.69 18.19 -13.45
C GLU A 240 -5.94 17.44 -12.95
N ASN A 241 -6.32 16.36 -13.64
CA ASN A 241 -7.52 15.60 -13.28
C ASN A 241 -7.28 14.71 -12.06
N LYS A 242 -7.88 15.09 -10.94
CA LYS A 242 -7.72 14.38 -9.65
C LYS A 242 -8.43 13.03 -9.61
N LEU A 243 -9.49 12.84 -10.41
CA LEU A 243 -10.29 11.62 -10.41
C LEU A 243 -9.53 10.45 -11.04
N VAL A 244 -8.91 10.64 -12.21
CA VAL A 244 -8.10 9.58 -12.83
C VAL A 244 -6.88 9.22 -11.96
N LYS A 245 -6.23 10.23 -11.35
CA LYS A 245 -5.15 10.00 -10.37
C LYS A 245 -5.65 9.22 -9.15
N HIS A 246 -6.88 9.49 -8.69
CA HIS A 246 -7.52 8.74 -7.61
C HIS A 246 -7.62 7.26 -7.94
N VAL A 247 -8.18 6.95 -9.13
CA VAL A 247 -8.38 5.56 -9.55
C VAL A 247 -7.07 4.81 -9.53
N MET A 248 -6.01 5.38 -10.10
CA MET A 248 -4.69 4.75 -10.10
C MET A 248 -4.14 4.52 -8.68
N LYS A 249 -4.22 5.53 -7.81
CA LYS A 249 -3.66 5.48 -6.45
C LYS A 249 -4.42 4.55 -5.51
N SER A 250 -5.75 4.60 -5.55
CA SER A 250 -6.61 3.89 -4.59
C SER A 250 -6.87 2.44 -4.95
N THR A 251 -6.48 1.98 -6.15
CA THR A 251 -6.85 0.64 -6.65
C THR A 251 -6.39 -0.49 -5.73
N HIS A 252 -5.12 -0.56 -5.36
CA HIS A 252 -4.65 -1.68 -4.54
C HIS A 252 -5.33 -1.67 -3.16
N GLY A 253 -5.43 -0.50 -2.51
CA GLY A 253 -6.12 -0.34 -1.22
C GLY A 253 -7.61 -0.73 -1.27
N THR A 254 -8.29 -0.45 -2.37
CA THR A 254 -9.67 -0.92 -2.59
C THR A 254 -9.72 -2.45 -2.71
N LEU A 255 -8.82 -3.05 -3.50
CA LEU A 255 -8.83 -4.49 -3.78
C LEU A 255 -8.39 -5.36 -2.60
N GLU A 256 -7.64 -4.79 -1.64
CA GLU A 256 -7.22 -5.46 -0.41
C GLU A 256 -8.08 -5.13 0.81
N SER A 257 -9.19 -4.42 0.60
CA SER A 257 -10.02 -3.93 1.70
C SER A 257 -10.70 -5.06 2.49
N SER A 258 -10.60 -4.97 3.81
CA SER A 258 -11.24 -5.90 4.74
C SER A 258 -12.76 -5.73 4.78
N LYS A 259 -13.48 -6.82 5.07
CA LYS A 259 -14.90 -6.79 5.46
C LYS A 259 -15.01 -6.36 6.92
N LYS A 260 -15.07 -5.05 7.09
CA LYS A 260 -15.23 -4.43 8.40
C LYS A 260 -16.64 -4.62 8.93
N ILE A 261 -16.72 -5.08 10.16
CA ILE A 261 -17.90 -5.04 11.02
C ILE A 261 -17.68 -3.89 11.99
N TYR A 262 -18.65 -3.00 12.11
CA TYR A 262 -18.57 -1.83 13.00
C TYR A 262 -19.45 -2.13 14.21
N MET A 263 -18.81 -2.26 15.37
CA MET A 263 -19.47 -2.56 16.64
C MET A 263 -19.33 -1.35 17.56
N LYS A 264 -20.42 -0.90 18.15
CA LYS A 264 -20.35 0.02 19.29
C LYS A 264 -20.14 -0.78 20.57
N GLU A 265 -19.66 -0.12 21.62
CA GLU A 265 -19.44 -0.75 22.93
C GLU A 265 -20.71 -1.44 23.45
N GLU A 266 -21.88 -0.83 23.22
CA GLU A 266 -23.20 -1.37 23.57
C GLU A 266 -23.56 -2.67 22.81
N ASP A 267 -22.95 -2.92 21.65
CA ASP A 267 -23.18 -4.11 20.83
C ASP A 267 -22.28 -5.29 21.23
N ILE A 268 -21.29 -5.06 22.12
CA ILE A 268 -20.33 -6.06 22.58
C ILE A 268 -20.89 -6.73 23.83
N ASN A 269 -21.26 -8.02 23.72
CA ASN A 269 -21.66 -8.82 24.87
C ASN A 269 -20.51 -9.70 25.37
N ASP A 270 -20.54 -10.08 26.65
CA ASP A 270 -19.51 -10.92 27.29
C ASP A 270 -19.38 -12.32 26.64
N GLU A 271 -20.37 -12.75 25.85
CA GLU A 271 -20.36 -14.01 25.09
C GLU A 271 -19.69 -13.89 23.70
N SER A 272 -19.25 -12.70 23.30
CA SER A 272 -18.56 -12.49 22.03
C SER A 272 -17.16 -13.10 22.09
N ASP A 273 -16.95 -14.20 21.37
CA ASP A 273 -15.62 -14.79 21.16
C ASP A 273 -14.79 -13.91 20.20
N TYR A 274 -14.12 -12.89 20.74
CA TYR A 274 -13.22 -12.01 20.00
C TYR A 274 -11.85 -11.87 20.64
N LEU A 275 -10.85 -11.58 19.80
CA LEU A 275 -9.50 -11.24 20.24
C LEU A 275 -8.98 -10.00 19.50
N TYR A 276 -8.10 -9.25 20.14
CA TYR A 276 -7.41 -8.12 19.50
C TYR A 276 -6.36 -8.63 18.52
N LEU A 277 -6.27 -8.02 17.33
CA LEU A 277 -5.32 -8.41 16.28
C LEU A 277 -3.88 -8.57 16.81
N PRO A 278 -3.30 -7.65 17.60
CA PRO A 278 -1.94 -7.82 18.11
C PRO A 278 -1.76 -9.09 18.96
N LEU A 279 -2.77 -9.49 19.72
CA LEU A 279 -2.74 -10.73 20.51
C LEU A 279 -2.80 -11.94 19.58
N VAL A 280 -3.75 -11.94 18.64
CA VAL A 280 -3.90 -13.01 17.64
C VAL A 280 -2.61 -13.21 16.84
N LEU A 281 -1.99 -12.14 16.35
CA LEU A 281 -0.74 -12.21 15.59
C LEU A 281 0.43 -12.73 16.44
N LYS A 282 0.44 -12.46 17.75
CA LYS A 282 1.48 -12.91 18.67
C LYS A 282 1.29 -14.36 19.13
N SER A 283 0.05 -14.78 19.38
CA SER A 283 -0.27 -16.11 19.92
C SER A 283 -0.66 -17.13 18.86
N HIS A 284 -1.02 -16.69 17.65
CA HIS A 284 -1.61 -17.51 16.59
C HIS A 284 -2.91 -18.22 17.04
N THR A 285 -3.65 -17.59 17.97
CA THR A 285 -4.91 -18.15 18.50
C THR A 285 -6.08 -17.71 17.65
N ALA A 286 -6.85 -18.66 17.13
CA ALA A 286 -8.08 -18.36 16.41
C ALA A 286 -9.16 -17.80 17.35
N ALA A 287 -9.96 -16.88 16.82
CA ALA A 287 -11.17 -16.36 17.45
C ALA A 287 -12.24 -16.20 16.38
N LYS A 288 -13.51 -16.24 16.77
CA LYS A 288 -14.62 -16.01 15.82
C LYS A 288 -14.53 -14.62 15.17
N TYR A 289 -14.18 -13.59 15.93
CA TYR A 289 -13.94 -12.24 15.42
C TYR A 289 -12.61 -11.66 15.90
N ILE A 290 -12.04 -10.78 15.10
CA ILE A 290 -10.77 -10.12 15.43
C ILE A 290 -10.98 -8.61 15.42
N SER A 291 -10.75 -7.97 16.57
CA SER A 291 -10.76 -6.51 16.69
C SER A 291 -9.46 -5.94 16.11
N MET A 292 -9.60 -5.19 15.02
CA MET A 292 -8.47 -4.65 14.25
C MET A 292 -7.98 -3.33 14.82
N LYS A 293 -8.91 -2.46 15.24
CA LYS A 293 -8.67 -1.12 15.80
C LYS A 293 -9.97 -0.48 16.28
N THR A 294 -9.82 0.60 17.04
CA THR A 294 -10.91 1.49 17.45
C THR A 294 -10.76 2.84 16.75
N GLU A 295 -11.83 3.34 16.12
CA GLU A 295 -11.88 4.67 15.48
C GLU A 295 -13.11 5.43 15.98
N ASN A 296 -12.92 6.61 16.60
CA ASN A 296 -14.00 7.45 17.11
C ASN A 296 -15.00 6.72 18.02
N GLY A 297 -14.50 5.86 18.93
CA GLY A 297 -15.34 5.06 19.82
C GLY A 297 -16.07 3.88 19.16
N VAL A 298 -15.77 3.58 17.88
CA VAL A 298 -16.30 2.42 17.18
C VAL A 298 -15.21 1.39 17.00
N GLU A 299 -15.47 0.16 17.45
CA GLU A 299 -14.56 -0.96 17.20
C GLU A 299 -14.79 -1.54 15.80
N ILE A 300 -13.68 -1.83 15.11
CA ILE A 300 -13.69 -2.39 13.76
C ILE A 300 -13.22 -3.84 13.83
N TRP A 301 -14.13 -4.76 13.56
CA TRP A 301 -13.90 -6.19 13.63
C TRP A 301 -13.87 -6.84 12.25
N VAL A 302 -13.28 -8.03 12.16
CA VAL A 302 -13.30 -8.90 10.96
C VAL A 302 -13.53 -10.35 11.35
N ASP A 303 -14.22 -11.09 10.48
CA ASP A 303 -14.26 -12.56 10.53
C ASP A 303 -13.02 -13.10 9.81
N PRO A 304 -12.10 -13.81 10.48
CA PRO A 304 -10.86 -14.28 9.85
C PRO A 304 -11.08 -15.39 8.81
N THR A 305 -12.28 -15.98 8.71
CA THR A 305 -12.62 -17.00 7.70
C THR A 305 -13.17 -16.41 6.39
N ASP A 306 -13.51 -15.12 6.37
CA ASP A 306 -13.81 -14.36 5.15
C ASP A 306 -13.45 -12.87 5.31
N PRO A 307 -12.16 -12.54 5.59
CA PRO A 307 -11.78 -11.24 6.14
C PRO A 307 -11.77 -10.10 5.12
N TYR A 308 -11.84 -10.40 3.82
CA TYR A 308 -11.68 -9.41 2.75
C TYR A 308 -12.87 -9.33 1.80
N LYS A 309 -13.08 -8.14 1.22
CA LYS A 309 -14.17 -7.87 0.27
C LYS A 309 -13.94 -8.55 -1.07
N TYR A 310 -12.69 -8.65 -1.49
CA TYR A 310 -12.30 -9.09 -2.83
C TYR A 310 -11.23 -10.18 -2.79
N PRO A 311 -11.12 -11.02 -3.85
CA PRO A 311 -10.19 -12.15 -3.87
C PRO A 311 -8.72 -11.75 -4.10
N LEU A 312 -8.45 -10.48 -4.40
CA LEU A 312 -7.09 -9.96 -4.61
C LEU A 312 -6.39 -9.50 -3.33
N ALA A 313 -6.96 -9.74 -2.16
CA ALA A 313 -6.39 -9.31 -0.89
C ALA A 313 -4.99 -9.87 -0.58
N ARG A 314 -4.61 -11.00 -1.20
CA ARG A 314 -3.24 -11.54 -1.11
C ARG A 314 -2.19 -10.54 -1.58
N MET A 315 -2.53 -9.59 -2.46
CA MET A 315 -1.60 -8.55 -2.89
C MET A 315 -1.07 -7.69 -1.75
N LYS A 316 -1.83 -7.52 -0.65
CA LYS A 316 -1.53 -6.60 0.45
C LYS A 316 -0.09 -6.70 0.95
N SER A 317 0.30 -7.89 1.39
CA SER A 317 1.63 -8.13 1.95
C SER A 317 2.72 -8.10 0.88
N TYR A 318 2.43 -8.68 -0.28
CA TYR A 318 3.45 -8.91 -1.30
C TYR A 318 3.75 -7.70 -2.17
N LEU A 319 2.74 -6.90 -2.55
CA LEU A 319 2.94 -5.71 -3.37
C LEU A 319 3.79 -4.69 -2.62
N ILE A 320 3.47 -4.47 -1.34
CA ILE A 320 4.20 -3.52 -0.51
C ILE A 320 5.62 -4.01 -0.25
N ALA A 321 5.83 -5.29 0.06
CA ALA A 321 7.17 -5.85 0.23
C ALA A 321 8.01 -5.78 -1.07
N TYR A 322 7.42 -6.14 -2.21
CA TYR A 322 8.05 -6.00 -3.52
C TYR A 322 8.47 -4.55 -3.77
N ALA A 323 7.57 -3.60 -3.53
CA ALA A 323 7.81 -2.18 -3.71
C ALA A 323 8.91 -1.66 -2.77
N ARG A 324 8.96 -2.07 -1.49
CA ARG A 324 10.08 -1.72 -0.60
C ARG A 324 11.41 -2.24 -1.14
N CYS A 325 11.46 -3.51 -1.54
CA CYS A 325 12.67 -4.13 -2.06
C CYS A 325 13.11 -3.51 -3.39
N PHE A 326 12.18 -3.05 -4.23
CA PHE A 326 12.50 -2.33 -5.47
C PHE A 326 13.27 -1.04 -5.17
N LEU A 327 12.75 -0.22 -4.25
CA LEU A 327 13.40 1.03 -3.81
C LEU A 327 14.78 0.74 -3.20
N SER A 328 14.85 -0.22 -2.27
CA SER A 328 16.11 -0.57 -1.61
C SER A 328 17.15 -1.10 -2.57
N ARG A 329 16.77 -1.91 -3.56
CA ARG A 329 17.69 -2.38 -4.62
C ARG A 329 18.23 -1.22 -5.45
N MET A 330 17.42 -0.20 -5.75
CA MET A 330 17.89 1.00 -6.45
C MET A 330 18.97 1.71 -5.62
N LEU A 331 18.73 1.89 -4.31
CA LEU A 331 19.69 2.53 -3.42
C LEU A 331 21.02 1.78 -3.33
N VAL A 332 20.96 0.44 -3.18
CA VAL A 332 22.17 -0.39 -3.11
C VAL A 332 22.92 -0.39 -4.45
N LYS A 333 22.23 -0.63 -5.56
CA LYS A 333 22.87 -0.73 -6.89
C LYS A 333 23.53 0.56 -7.37
N ARG A 334 23.14 1.71 -6.82
CA ARG A 334 23.68 3.03 -7.16
C ARG A 334 24.58 3.60 -6.06
N ASP A 335 24.92 2.80 -5.04
CA ASP A 335 25.74 3.22 -3.90
C ASP A 335 25.21 4.48 -3.19
N LEU A 336 23.89 4.62 -3.12
CA LEU A 336 23.23 5.80 -2.56
C LEU A 336 22.90 5.68 -1.08
N VAL A 337 23.01 4.50 -0.48
CA VAL A 337 22.62 4.22 0.92
C VAL A 337 23.27 5.18 1.92
N PRO A 338 24.58 5.50 1.85
CA PRO A 338 25.21 6.41 2.80
C PRO A 338 24.59 7.82 2.80
N TYR A 339 24.05 8.26 1.67
CA TYR A 339 23.53 9.61 1.45
C TYR A 339 22.06 9.77 1.81
N VAL A 340 21.37 8.68 2.16
CA VAL A 340 19.94 8.71 2.49
C VAL A 340 19.74 9.37 3.84
N LEU A 341 19.00 10.48 3.83
CA LEU A 341 18.53 11.17 5.02
C LEU A 341 17.16 10.68 5.48
N ARG A 342 16.27 10.37 4.52
CA ARG A 342 14.89 10.01 4.83
C ARG A 342 14.26 9.19 3.71
N ILE A 343 13.45 8.21 4.08
CA ILE A 343 12.56 7.48 3.17
C ILE A 343 11.17 7.44 3.79
N HIS A 344 10.13 7.72 2.99
CA HIS A 344 8.75 7.50 3.38
C HIS A 344 7.95 7.06 2.16
N THR A 345 7.47 5.83 2.23
CA THR A 345 6.79 5.10 1.17
C THR A 345 7.62 5.02 -0.12
N ASP A 346 7.45 6.02 -0.96
CA ASP A 346 7.95 6.18 -2.32
C ASP A 346 8.75 7.48 -2.51
N GLY A 347 8.88 8.27 -1.45
CA GLY A 347 9.71 9.48 -1.42
C GLY A 347 11.03 9.24 -0.68
N ILE A 348 12.11 9.80 -1.21
CA ILE A 348 13.48 9.70 -0.68
C ILE A 348 14.08 11.10 -0.61
N ALA A 349 14.80 11.42 0.47
CA ALA A 349 15.62 12.62 0.56
C ALA A 349 17.09 12.25 0.80
N PHE A 350 17.98 12.94 0.12
CA PHE A 350 19.43 12.78 0.21
C PHE A 350 20.10 14.03 0.78
N ASP A 351 21.34 13.86 1.26
CA ASP A 351 22.24 14.94 1.71
C ASP A 351 22.86 15.74 0.55
N ARG A 352 22.68 15.25 -0.68
CA ARG A 352 23.23 15.81 -1.92
C ARG A 352 22.28 15.61 -3.09
N GLU A 353 22.50 16.37 -4.15
CA GLU A 353 21.83 16.13 -5.43
C GLU A 353 22.25 14.78 -6.00
N VAL A 354 21.25 14.04 -6.47
CA VAL A 354 21.40 12.78 -7.18
C VAL A 354 20.79 12.94 -8.57
N GLU A 355 21.59 12.65 -9.59
CA GLU A 355 21.10 12.56 -10.96
C GLU A 355 20.56 11.16 -11.23
N PHE A 356 19.25 11.10 -11.48
CA PHE A 356 18.61 9.90 -12.00
C PHE A 356 18.55 9.97 -13.53
N PRO A 357 18.73 8.82 -14.22
CA PRO A 357 18.44 8.71 -15.64
C PRO A 357 17.02 9.17 -15.99
N ALA A 358 16.80 9.50 -17.26
CA ALA A 358 15.60 10.17 -17.74
C ALA A 358 14.28 9.55 -17.20
N THR A 359 13.28 10.41 -17.10
CA THR A 359 11.98 10.10 -16.49
C THR A 359 11.31 8.87 -17.09
N PHE A 360 10.61 8.14 -16.22
CA PHE A 360 9.76 7.03 -16.63
C PHE A 360 8.82 7.44 -17.77
N SER A 361 8.93 6.75 -18.88
CA SER A 361 7.94 6.77 -19.95
C SER A 361 7.36 5.38 -20.07
N TYR A 362 6.04 5.27 -20.25
CA TYR A 362 5.42 3.99 -20.56
C TYR A 362 6.08 3.30 -21.78
N HIS A 363 6.65 4.09 -22.69
CA HIS A 363 7.36 3.61 -23.88
C HIS A 363 8.84 3.26 -23.64
N ASN A 364 9.45 3.75 -22.56
CA ASN A 364 10.84 3.44 -22.18
C ASN A 364 10.84 2.45 -21.01
N ARG A 365 10.77 1.16 -21.34
CA ARG A 365 10.53 0.05 -20.41
C ARG A 365 11.72 -0.29 -19.50
N ASN A 366 12.87 0.35 -19.69
CA ASN A 366 14.11 -0.10 -19.09
C ASN A 366 14.41 0.53 -17.72
N GLU A 367 13.82 1.70 -17.42
CA GLU A 367 14.22 2.50 -16.26
C GLU A 367 13.03 3.17 -15.57
N TYR A 368 12.95 3.03 -14.24
CA TYR A 368 11.94 3.64 -13.39
C TYR A 368 12.62 4.23 -12.16
N TYR A 369 12.75 5.56 -12.13
CA TYR A 369 13.45 6.33 -11.11
C TYR A 369 12.56 7.42 -10.50
N PRO A 370 12.86 7.88 -9.27
CA PRO A 370 12.09 8.95 -8.66
C PRO A 370 12.48 10.29 -9.30
N ILE A 371 11.57 11.25 -9.27
CA ILE A 371 11.76 12.59 -9.84
C ILE A 371 11.92 13.63 -8.73
N PRO A 372 12.68 14.72 -8.95
CA PRO A 372 12.82 15.78 -7.96
C PRO A 372 11.47 16.28 -7.44
N GLU A 373 11.37 16.49 -6.12
CA GLU A 373 10.16 16.94 -5.44
C GLU A 373 10.43 18.15 -4.54
N ALA A 374 9.65 19.22 -4.72
CA ALA A 374 9.79 20.44 -3.92
C ALA A 374 9.37 20.29 -2.45
N LYS A 375 8.58 19.27 -2.06
CA LYS A 375 8.07 19.15 -0.67
C LYS A 375 9.11 18.65 0.33
N SER A 376 10.16 18.03 -0.18
CA SER A 376 11.22 17.37 0.57
C SER A 376 12.61 17.87 0.16
N THR A 377 12.67 19.01 -0.52
CA THR A 377 13.89 19.68 -1.00
C THR A 377 14.04 21.07 -0.36
N GLY A 378 15.27 21.45 0.00
CA GLY A 378 15.60 22.74 0.60
C GLY A 378 16.20 22.59 2.00
N LEU A 379 16.35 23.71 2.70
CA LEU A 379 16.71 23.72 4.12
C LEU A 379 15.44 23.39 4.94
N LEU A 380 15.38 22.18 5.51
CA LEU A 380 14.19 21.65 6.18
C LEU A 380 14.51 21.23 7.61
N THR A 381 13.53 21.40 8.50
CA THR A 381 13.57 20.82 9.86
C THR A 381 12.53 19.71 9.98
N TRP A 382 12.99 18.47 10.18
CA TRP A 382 12.12 17.30 10.30
C TRP A 382 11.81 17.00 11.76
N SER A 383 10.53 16.86 12.12
CA SER A 383 10.11 16.42 13.46
C SER A 383 9.75 14.92 13.51
N SER A 384 9.55 14.31 12.34
CA SER A 384 9.36 12.87 12.19
C SER A 384 9.56 12.46 10.73
N VAL A 385 9.49 11.17 10.42
CA VAL A 385 9.51 10.66 9.04
C VAL A 385 8.44 11.28 8.14
N SER A 386 7.32 11.72 8.72
CA SER A 386 6.14 12.22 7.99
C SER A 386 6.03 13.75 7.97
N ASN A 387 6.66 14.45 8.92
CA ASN A 387 6.41 15.87 9.17
C ASN A 387 7.71 16.69 9.13
N ASN A 388 7.65 17.82 8.45
CA ASN A 388 8.66 18.88 8.46
C ASN A 388 7.98 20.26 8.54
N ASP A 389 8.78 21.29 8.80
CA ASP A 389 8.38 22.70 8.82
C ASP A 389 7.55 23.13 7.58
N VAL A 390 7.96 22.76 6.37
CA VAL A 390 7.22 23.08 5.13
C VAL A 390 5.84 22.42 5.10
N TYR A 391 5.74 21.17 5.56
CA TYR A 391 4.49 20.42 5.61
C TYR A 391 3.54 20.99 6.67
N GLU A 392 4.05 21.31 7.86
CA GLU A 392 3.26 21.91 8.93
C GLU A 392 2.79 23.32 8.56
N ALA A 393 3.63 24.16 7.95
CA ALA A 393 3.22 25.46 7.44
C ALA A 393 2.03 25.34 6.46
N ARG A 394 2.11 24.41 5.50
CA ARG A 394 1.01 24.13 4.57
C ARG A 394 -0.24 23.56 5.26
N ARG A 395 -0.08 22.84 6.37
CA ARG A 395 -1.21 22.30 7.15
C ARG A 395 -1.90 23.41 7.95
N GLU A 396 -1.13 24.32 8.52
CA GLU A 396 -1.62 25.51 9.20
C GLU A 396 -2.34 26.47 8.26
N GLU A 397 -1.79 26.73 7.08
CA GLU A 397 -2.46 27.51 6.03
C GLU A 397 -3.83 26.92 5.68
N LYS A 398 -3.91 25.59 5.53
CA LYS A 398 -5.19 24.90 5.30
C LYS A 398 -6.16 25.07 6.46
N LYS A 399 -5.70 24.94 7.70
CA LYS A 399 -6.54 25.13 8.90
C LYS A 399 -7.06 26.57 9.01
N LYS A 400 -6.20 27.57 8.79
CA LYS A 400 -6.57 29.00 8.79
C LYS A 400 -7.61 29.30 7.70
N GLY A 401 -7.47 28.69 6.52
CA GLY A 401 -8.47 28.76 5.46
C GLY A 401 -9.76 27.96 5.69
N CYS A 402 -9.90 27.27 6.83
CA CYS A 402 -11.11 26.55 7.26
C CYS A 402 -11.75 27.14 8.53
N LEU A 403 -11.01 27.93 9.31
CA LEU A 403 -11.49 28.58 10.53
C LEU A 403 -11.86 30.07 10.31
N GLY A 404 -11.84 30.54 9.06
CA GLY A 404 -12.38 31.85 8.69
C GLY A 404 -13.90 31.79 8.56
N TYR A 405 -14.59 31.63 9.68
CA TYR A 405 -16.01 31.96 9.88
C TYR A 405 -16.15 32.73 11.20
#